data_AF-A0A7Y5MV68-F1
#
_entry.id   AF-A0A7Y5MV68-F1
#
_cell.length_a   1.000
_cell.length_b   1.000
_cell.length_c   1.000
_cell.angle_alpha   90.00
_cell.angle_beta   90.00
_cell.angle_gamma   90.00
#
_symmetry.space_group_name_H-M   'P 1'
#
loop_
_entity.id
_entity.type
_entity.pdbx_description
1 polymer ?
#
loop_
_entity_poly.entity_id
_entity_poly.type
_entity_poly.pdbx_seq_one_letter_code
_entity_poly.pdbx_strand_id
1 'polypeptide(L)'
;DYAHTPDALEKVLSTIAQLRKGTGKVITVVGCGGDRDRAKRPEMAKIACRMSDQVILTSDNPRTEEPEAIIAEMEAGIPEELASRALSISDRRQAIKTACRIAQKGDIILVAGKGHEKYQDIKGVKHPFDDKEILVKELNG
;
A
#
# COMPACT_ATOMS: atom_id res chain seq x y z
N ASP A 1 -2.55 8.67 -1.04
CA ASP A 1 -2.03 9.48 0.08
C ASP A 1 -0.51 9.44 0.10
N TYR A 2 0.16 10.44 0.68
CA TYR A 2 1.63 10.50 0.84
C TYR A 2 2.12 9.86 2.14
N ALA A 3 1.24 9.25 2.93
CA ALA A 3 1.59 8.52 4.14
C ALA A 3 2.62 7.43 3.85
N HIS A 4 3.87 7.72 4.21
CA HIS A 4 5.04 6.85 4.03
C HIS A 4 5.80 6.64 5.36
N THR A 5 5.16 7.01 6.47
CA THR A 5 5.61 6.74 7.84
C THR A 5 4.50 6.02 8.61
N PRO A 6 4.84 5.23 9.65
CA PRO A 6 3.86 4.55 10.51
C PRO A 6 2.76 5.49 11.02
N ASP A 7 3.14 6.59 11.66
CA ASP A 7 2.20 7.59 12.21
C ASP A 7 1.28 8.21 11.16
N ALA A 8 1.82 8.51 9.97
CA ALA A 8 1.02 9.10 8.90
C ALA A 8 0.00 8.10 8.37
N LEU A 9 0.40 6.83 8.23
CA LEU A 9 -0.49 5.76 7.79
C LEU A 9 -1.61 5.52 8.80
N GLU A 10 -1.27 5.45 10.09
CA GLU A 10 -2.25 5.29 11.17
C GLU A 10 -3.26 6.45 11.21
N LYS A 11 -2.80 7.70 11.05
CA LYS A 11 -3.69 8.86 11.02
C LYS A 11 -4.67 8.80 9.85
N VAL A 12 -4.19 8.48 8.65
CA VAL A 12 -5.05 8.37 7.46
C VAL A 12 -6.07 7.23 7.62
N LEU A 13 -5.62 6.06 8.08
CA LEU A 13 -6.52 4.93 8.33
C LEU A 13 -7.54 5.22 9.43
N SER A 14 -7.16 5.95 10.48
CA SER A 14 -8.08 6.41 11.53
C SER A 14 -9.15 7.36 10.96
N THR A 15 -8.76 8.31 10.12
CA THR A 15 -9.72 9.20 9.43
C THR A 15 -10.64 8.40 8.51
N ILE A 16 -10.11 7.45 7.74
CA ILE A 16 -10.92 6.58 6.88
C ILE A 16 -11.92 5.78 7.72
N ALA A 17 -11.50 5.22 8.87
CA ALA A 17 -12.38 4.49 9.76
C ALA A 17 -13.55 5.35 10.28
N GLN A 18 -13.33 6.65 10.52
CA GLN A 18 -14.40 7.59 10.90
C GLN A 18 -15.31 7.97 9.73
N LEU A 19 -14.77 8.05 8.51
CA LEU A 19 -15.53 8.36 7.30
C LEU A 19 -16.31 7.16 6.76
N ARG A 20 -15.89 5.95 7.09
CA ARG A 20 -16.50 4.68 6.69
C ARG A 20 -17.95 4.63 7.18
N LYS A 21 -18.89 4.60 6.23
CA LYS A 21 -20.32 4.46 6.52
C LYS A 21 -20.74 3.01 6.30
N GLY A 22 -21.43 2.43 7.27
CA GLY A 22 -21.96 1.06 7.17
C GLY A 22 -20.87 -0.02 7.22
N THR A 23 -21.02 -1.05 6.40
CA THR A 23 -20.20 -2.28 6.41
C THR A 23 -19.13 -2.32 5.31
N GLY A 24 -18.84 -1.19 4.65
CA GLY A 24 -17.78 -1.12 3.64
C GLY A 24 -16.43 -1.52 4.23
N LYS A 25 -15.61 -2.22 3.45
CA LYS A 25 -14.28 -2.65 3.84
C LYS A 25 -13.23 -1.60 3.49
N VAL A 26 -12.12 -1.62 4.22
CA VAL A 26 -10.91 -0.83 3.91
C VAL A 26 -9.86 -1.73 3.29
N ILE A 27 -9.49 -1.44 2.05
CA ILE A 27 -8.45 -2.14 1.29
C ILE A 27 -7.25 -1.20 1.15
N THR A 28 -6.11 -1.56 1.71
CA THR A 28 -4.92 -0.71 1.73
C THR A 28 -3.82 -1.27 0.83
N VAL A 29 -3.39 -0.50 -0.16
CA VAL A 29 -2.18 -0.77 -0.95
C VAL A 29 -1.06 0.10 -0.40
N VAL A 30 0.00 -0.54 0.10
CA VAL A 30 1.12 0.16 0.73
C VAL A 30 2.44 -0.47 0.36
N GLY A 31 3.47 0.36 0.22
CA GLY A 31 4.84 -0.07 -0.03
C GLY A 31 5.83 0.78 0.76
N CYS A 32 7.08 0.34 0.77
CA CYS A 32 8.19 1.08 1.35
C CYS A 32 9.27 1.37 0.29
N GLY A 33 9.99 2.47 0.47
CA GLY A 33 11.15 2.78 -0.38
C GLY A 33 12.39 1.98 0.03
N GLY A 34 13.18 1.58 -0.97
CA GLY A 34 14.53 1.06 -0.77
C GLY A 34 15.53 2.17 -0.41
N ASP A 35 16.72 1.79 0.04
CA ASP A 35 17.84 2.64 0.46
C ASP A 35 17.44 3.73 1.47
N ARG A 36 16.40 3.45 2.25
CA ARG A 36 15.83 4.35 3.26
C ARG A 36 15.56 3.58 4.54
N ASP A 37 14.97 4.26 5.51
CA ASP A 37 14.61 3.72 6.81
C ASP A 37 13.92 2.36 6.69
N ARG A 38 14.66 1.31 7.07
CA ARG A 38 14.21 -0.08 7.09
C ARG A 38 13.38 -0.38 8.34
N ALA A 39 13.61 0.34 9.44
CA ALA A 39 12.97 0.06 10.72
C ALA A 39 11.44 0.25 10.65
N LYS A 40 10.97 1.18 9.81
CA LYS A 40 9.53 1.40 9.61
C LYS A 40 8.83 0.33 8.76
N ARG A 41 9.54 -0.50 8.00
CA ARG A 41 8.94 -1.50 7.08
C ARG A 41 8.00 -2.46 7.80
N PRO A 42 8.44 -3.18 8.86
CA PRO A 42 7.55 -4.07 9.61
C PRO A 42 6.42 -3.32 10.29
N GLU A 43 6.69 -2.12 10.83
CA GLU A 43 5.68 -1.33 11.53
C GLU A 43 4.57 -0.83 10.60
N MET A 44 4.91 -0.37 9.41
CA MET A 44 3.93 0.06 8.40
C MET A 44 3.00 -1.09 8.00
N ALA A 45 3.55 -2.29 7.76
CA ALA A 45 2.74 -3.46 7.42
C ALA A 45 1.82 -3.88 8.56
N LYS A 46 2.33 -3.87 9.80
CA LYS A 46 1.56 -4.16 11.01
C LYS A 46 0.38 -3.21 11.18
N ILE A 47 0.61 -1.91 11.05
CA ILE A 47 -0.44 -0.88 11.16
C ILE A 47 -1.48 -1.06 10.05
N ALA A 48 -1.04 -1.24 8.80
CA ALA A 48 -1.93 -1.49 7.68
C ALA A 48 -2.86 -2.68 7.96
N CYS A 49 -2.32 -3.81 8.44
CA CYS A 49 -3.09 -5.04 8.68
C CYS A 49 -4.05 -4.91 9.87
N ARG A 50 -3.68 -4.13 10.89
CA ARG A 50 -4.53 -3.89 12.06
C ARG A 50 -5.74 -3.03 11.73
N MET A 51 -5.56 -2.05 10.84
CA MET A 51 -6.56 -1.01 10.58
C MET A 51 -7.31 -1.19 9.26
N SER A 52 -6.93 -2.17 8.45
CA SER A 52 -7.58 -2.49 7.18
C SER A 52 -8.16 -3.91 7.22
N ASP A 53 -9.19 -4.13 6.39
CA ASP A 53 -9.80 -5.44 6.20
C ASP A 53 -8.98 -6.31 5.23
N GLN A 54 -8.31 -5.68 4.25
CA GLN A 54 -7.35 -6.31 3.34
C GLN A 54 -6.16 -5.36 3.11
N VAL A 55 -4.97 -5.91 3.04
CA VAL A 55 -3.72 -5.18 2.73
C VAL A 55 -3.05 -5.83 1.53
N ILE A 56 -2.55 -5.00 0.62
CA ILE A 56 -1.70 -5.41 -0.48
C ILE A 56 -0.35 -4.71 -0.31
N LEU A 57 0.66 -5.48 0.06
CA LEU A 57 2.04 -5.03 0.13
C LEU A 57 2.63 -5.00 -1.28
N THR A 58 3.29 -3.90 -1.61
CA THR A 58 3.83 -3.69 -2.95
C THR A 58 5.10 -2.87 -2.96
N SER A 59 5.74 -2.79 -4.12
CA SER A 59 6.88 -1.92 -4.34
C SER A 59 6.43 -0.46 -4.49
N ASP A 60 7.22 0.46 -3.96
CA ASP A 60 7.03 1.90 -4.18
C ASP A 60 8.20 2.46 -5.00
N ASN A 61 9.32 2.70 -4.35
CA ASN A 61 10.56 3.18 -4.94
C ASN A 61 11.68 2.26 -4.44
N PRO A 62 11.86 1.07 -5.05
CA PRO A 62 12.82 0.08 -4.58
C PRO A 62 14.27 0.55 -4.69
N ARG A 63 14.56 1.55 -5.55
CA ARG A 63 15.91 2.08 -5.77
C ARG A 63 16.87 0.95 -6.07
N THR A 64 17.92 0.76 -5.28
CA THR A 64 18.91 -0.31 -5.51
C THR A 64 18.55 -1.63 -4.84
N GLU A 65 17.55 -1.66 -3.95
CA GLU A 65 17.08 -2.89 -3.30
C GLU A 65 16.12 -3.69 -4.19
N GLU A 66 16.09 -5.01 -3.98
CA GLU A 66 15.12 -5.88 -4.66
C GLU A 66 13.73 -5.71 -4.00
N PRO A 67 12.65 -5.47 -4.78
CA PRO A 67 11.31 -5.24 -4.26
C PRO A 67 10.81 -6.33 -3.31
N GLU A 68 11.08 -7.58 -3.63
CA GLU A 68 10.69 -8.76 -2.87
C GLU A 68 11.37 -8.78 -1.50
N ALA A 69 12.60 -8.30 -1.39
CA ALA A 69 13.30 -8.19 -0.11
C ALA A 69 12.65 -7.13 0.80
N ILE A 70 12.26 -5.99 0.23
CA ILE A 70 11.53 -4.94 0.97
C ILE A 70 10.20 -5.49 1.48
N ILE A 71 9.47 -6.21 0.63
CA ILE A 71 8.17 -6.80 0.99
C ILE A 71 8.34 -7.85 2.10
N ALA A 72 9.34 -8.72 2.01
CA ALA A 72 9.62 -9.70 3.06
C ALA A 72 9.93 -9.04 4.42
N GLU A 73 10.68 -7.93 4.43
CA GLU A 73 10.92 -7.15 5.64
C GLU A 73 9.66 -6.47 6.19
N MET A 74 8.73 -6.08 5.31
CA MET A 74 7.41 -5.59 5.71
C MET A 74 6.57 -6.73 6.32
N GLU A 75 6.51 -7.89 5.67
CA GLU A 75 5.76 -9.07 6.14
C GLU A 75 6.21 -9.56 7.52
N ALA A 76 7.51 -9.44 7.83
CA ALA A 76 8.04 -9.81 9.15
C ALA A 76 7.42 -9.03 10.32
N GLY A 77 6.79 -7.88 10.07
CA GLY A 77 6.06 -7.12 11.08
C GLY A 77 4.61 -7.54 11.29
N ILE A 78 4.06 -8.38 10.40
CA ILE A 78 2.65 -8.75 10.42
C ILE A 78 2.44 -9.84 11.49
N PRO A 79 1.54 -9.62 12.47
CA PRO A 79 1.16 -10.66 13.42
C PRO A 79 0.52 -11.85 12.70
N GLU A 80 0.80 -13.06 13.17
CA GLU A 80 0.33 -14.31 12.54
C GLU A 80 -1.21 -14.32 12.40
N GLU A 81 -1.94 -13.80 13.39
CA GLU A 81 -3.40 -13.72 13.36
C GLU A 81 -3.94 -12.75 12.29
N LEU A 82 -3.11 -11.88 11.75
CA LEU A 82 -3.45 -10.93 10.68
C LEU A 82 -2.83 -11.29 9.33
N ALA A 83 -2.00 -12.33 9.24
CA ALA A 83 -1.29 -12.71 8.02
C ALA A 83 -2.25 -12.98 6.85
N SER A 84 -3.43 -13.54 7.12
CA SER A 84 -4.47 -13.80 6.11
C SER A 84 -5.05 -12.54 5.46
N ARG A 85 -4.85 -11.36 6.06
CA ARG A 85 -5.28 -10.08 5.52
C ARG A 85 -4.28 -9.49 4.54
N ALA A 86 -3.05 -10.01 4.48
CA ALA A 86 -2.00 -9.47 3.65
C ALA A 86 -1.83 -10.28 2.35
N LEU A 87 -1.67 -9.57 1.24
CA LEU A 87 -1.30 -10.11 -0.06
C LEU A 87 -0.05 -9.38 -0.54
N SER A 88 0.90 -10.10 -1.10
CA SER A 88 2.16 -9.52 -1.59
C SER A 88 2.20 -9.53 -3.11
N ILE A 89 2.29 -8.34 -3.71
CA ILE A 89 2.38 -8.13 -5.15
C ILE A 89 3.43 -7.05 -5.42
N SER A 90 4.63 -7.44 -5.87
CA SER A 90 5.73 -6.49 -6.07
C SER A 90 5.44 -5.45 -7.16
N ASP A 91 4.73 -5.82 -8.23
CA ASP A 91 4.28 -4.87 -9.24
C ASP A 91 3.17 -3.96 -8.69
N ARG A 92 3.49 -2.67 -8.54
CA ARG A 92 2.56 -1.66 -7.99
C ARG A 92 1.29 -1.50 -8.82
N ARG A 93 1.39 -1.60 -10.15
CA ARG A 93 0.22 -1.48 -11.03
C ARG A 93 -0.70 -2.68 -10.82
N GLN A 94 -0.15 -3.89 -10.71
CA GLN A 94 -0.90 -5.10 -10.43
C GLN A 94 -1.49 -5.09 -9.03
N ALA A 95 -0.79 -4.54 -8.03
CA ALA A 95 -1.32 -4.36 -6.68
C ALA A 95 -2.56 -3.45 -6.67
N ILE A 96 -2.48 -2.28 -7.33
CA ILE A 96 -3.61 -1.35 -7.45
C ILE A 96 -4.77 -2.01 -8.21
N LYS A 97 -4.50 -2.68 -9.34
CA LYS A 97 -5.52 -3.42 -10.10
C LYS A 97 -6.21 -4.48 -9.26
N THR A 98 -5.44 -5.21 -8.47
CA THR A 98 -5.98 -6.26 -7.58
C THR A 98 -6.88 -5.64 -6.52
N ALA A 99 -6.48 -4.53 -5.90
CA ALA A 99 -7.32 -3.79 -4.96
C ALA A 99 -8.64 -3.34 -5.60
N CYS A 100 -8.60 -2.78 -6.81
CA CYS A 100 -9.81 -2.36 -7.54
C CYS A 100 -10.74 -3.54 -7.86
N ARG A 101 -10.18 -4.71 -8.21
CA ARG A 101 -10.97 -5.90 -8.57
C ARG A 101 -11.66 -6.57 -7.39
N ILE A 102 -11.03 -6.57 -6.22
CA ILE A 102 -11.62 -7.19 -5.01
C ILE A 102 -12.56 -6.24 -4.27
N ALA A 103 -12.46 -4.93 -4.53
CA ALA A 103 -13.31 -3.93 -3.91
C ALA A 103 -14.77 -4.08 -4.37
N GLN A 104 -15.68 -3.94 -3.42
CA GLN A 104 -17.11 -3.89 -3.67
C GLN A 104 -17.66 -2.47 -3.53
N LYS A 105 -18.88 -2.25 -3.99
CA LYS A 105 -19.55 -0.96 -3.85
C LYS A 105 -19.67 -0.60 -2.36
N GLY A 106 -19.10 0.55 -2.00
CA GLY A 106 -19.07 1.05 -0.63
C GLY A 106 -17.75 0.78 0.11
N ASP A 107 -16.86 -0.02 -0.47
CA ASP A 107 -15.51 -0.19 0.05
C ASP A 107 -14.65 1.04 -0.22
N ILE A 108 -13.60 1.20 0.58
CA ILE A 108 -12.62 2.27 0.47
C ILE A 108 -11.27 1.67 0.12
N ILE A 109 -10.70 2.11 -1.00
CA ILE A 109 -9.32 1.76 -1.39
C ILE A 109 -8.39 2.90 -0.98
N LEU A 110 -7.45 2.62 -0.07
CA LEU A 110 -6.35 3.52 0.26
C LEU A 110 -5.10 3.08 -0.49
N VAL A 111 -4.56 3.94 -1.36
CA VAL A 111 -3.21 3.76 -1.91
C VAL A 111 -2.27 4.75 -1.23
N ALA A 112 -1.31 4.24 -0.46
CA ALA A 112 -0.37 5.02 0.35
C ALA A 112 1.09 4.90 -0.14
N GLY A 113 1.96 5.76 0.37
CA GLY A 113 3.40 5.83 0.01
C GLY A 113 3.76 7.01 -0.90
N LYS A 114 3.26 7.02 -2.14
CA LYS A 114 3.70 7.96 -3.19
C LYS A 114 3.07 9.34 -3.18
N GLY A 115 1.83 9.46 -2.71
CA GLY A 115 1.07 10.70 -2.83
C GLY A 115 0.97 11.23 -4.27
N HIS A 116 1.62 12.35 -4.55
CA HIS A 116 1.64 13.00 -5.87
C HIS A 116 2.87 12.67 -6.72
N GLU A 117 3.74 11.76 -6.27
CA GLU A 117 4.89 11.31 -7.07
C GLU A 117 4.42 10.52 -8.29
N LYS A 118 4.84 10.98 -9.48
CA LYS A 118 4.46 10.41 -10.78
C LYS A 118 5.51 9.50 -11.42
N TYR A 119 6.38 8.91 -10.59
CA TYR A 119 7.42 7.99 -11.06
C TYR A 119 7.75 6.92 -10.03
N GLN A 120 8.27 5.77 -10.49
CA GLN A 120 8.95 4.77 -9.66
C GLN A 120 10.44 4.79 -9.95
N ASP A 121 11.27 4.88 -8.91
CA ASP A 121 12.72 4.77 -9.01
C ASP A 121 13.15 3.31 -8.85
N ILE A 122 13.67 2.73 -9.94
CA ILE A 122 14.16 1.36 -10.01
C ILE A 122 15.60 1.41 -10.54
N LYS A 123 16.56 1.01 -9.71
CA LYS A 123 18.00 0.98 -10.03
C LYS A 123 18.52 2.31 -10.59
N GLY A 124 18.02 3.43 -10.05
CA GLY A 124 18.40 4.79 -10.46
C GLY A 124 17.67 5.32 -11.70
N VAL A 125 16.76 4.54 -12.29
CA VAL A 125 15.93 4.93 -13.43
C VAL A 125 14.53 5.30 -12.95
N LYS A 126 14.08 6.52 -13.28
CA LYS A 126 12.73 7.00 -12.97
C LYS A 126 11.76 6.61 -14.08
N HIS A 127 10.91 5.61 -13.81
CA HIS A 127 9.86 5.16 -14.71
C HIS A 127 8.58 5.94 -14.45
N PRO A 128 7.90 6.50 -15.47
CA PRO A 128 6.61 7.17 -15.30
C PRO A 128 5.57 6.25 -14.67
N PHE A 129 4.95 6.69 -13.57
CA PHE A 129 3.97 5.91 -12.83
C PHE A 129 3.08 6.82 -11.98
N ASP A 130 1.77 6.85 -12.24
CA ASP A 130 0.81 7.65 -11.50
C ASP A 130 -0.27 6.74 -10.88
N ASP A 131 -0.29 6.64 -9.54
CA ASP A 131 -1.28 5.86 -8.79
C ASP A 131 -2.71 6.29 -9.13
N LYS A 132 -2.94 7.60 -9.26
CA LYS A 132 -4.26 8.18 -9.51
C LYS A 132 -4.74 7.84 -10.91
N GLU A 133 -3.86 7.91 -11.91
CA GLU A 133 -4.21 7.54 -13.28
C GLU A 133 -4.68 6.08 -13.36
N ILE A 134 -3.95 5.17 -12.69
CA ILE A 134 -4.30 3.74 -12.66
C ILE A 134 -5.64 3.53 -11.95
N LEU A 135 -5.85 4.15 -10.77
CA LEU A 135 -7.12 4.07 -10.03
C LEU A 135 -8.30 4.54 -10.87
N VAL A 136 -8.18 5.71 -11.52
CA VAL A 136 -9.25 6.27 -12.35
C VAL A 136 -9.57 5.35 -13.52
N LYS A 137 -8.56 4.75 -14.14
CA LYS A 137 -8.75 3.83 -15.25
C LYS A 137 -9.49 2.56 -14.82
N GLU A 138 -9.11 1.95 -13.70
CA GLU A 138 -9.69 0.68 -13.25
C GLU A 138 -11.07 0.84 -12.60
N LEU A 139 -11.40 2.01 -12.05
CA LEU A 139 -12.73 2.26 -11.46
C LEU A 139 -13.77 2.74 -12.48
N ASN A 140 -13.33 3.26 -13.64
CA ASN A 140 -14.21 3.74 -14.72
C ASN A 140 -14.34 2.74 -15.88
N GLY A 141 -13.57 1.66 -15.88
CA GLY A 141 -13.62 0.58 -16.87
C GLY A 141 -14.58 -0.52 -16.44
#